data_AF-A0A3Q1FD02-F1
#
_entry.id   AF-A0A3Q1FD02-F1
#
_cell.length_a   1.000
_cell.length_b   1.000
_cell.length_c   1.000
_cell.angle_alpha   90.00
_cell.angle_beta   90.00
_cell.angle_gamma   90.00
#
_symmetry.space_group_name_H-M   'P 1'
#
loop_
_entity.id
_entity.type
_entity.pdbx_description
1 polymer ?
#
loop_
_entity_poly.entity_id
_entity_poly.type
_entity_poly.pdbx_seq_one_letter_code
_entity_poly.pdbx_strand_id
1 'polypeptide(L)'
;MPLNAGDTGYGSVPSPRLQGAAGGSEAAPLLIPEPEPESGRQWEPMSRRELEVIAGGPGWRKVRCYLVLLFWLTWVSMLAVSIAIITISPRPVVTPLRWWQKSLFYQLEPELLLEARGSEGISCEQLPFLRSLGVGALILEGLFKREASPLNLTAVGRNLDTETQIQHLLLDSNKAVKVVLDFCELDLHALRYWLEKGVAGFAICDTDAAYSEKTLLEWRGIFREFSTEEEEALFTSLSRSRSREEALLYGSFTFLPFNTSSTSNSTFSSPSSPPVLAFLRSWGCVHFLVLLNIGPEVHPLDPNWASNLPEAGVFVTSTGMDRLGSTSLYTLQLQPHEAIVIKLF
;
A
#
# COMPACT_ATOMS: atom_id res chain seq x y z
N MET A 1 -2.61 -64.62 -2.46
CA MET A 1 -2.55 -64.43 -1.00
C MET A 1 -2.97 -63.01 -0.69
N PRO A 2 -4.14 -62.79 -0.07
CA PRO A 2 -4.53 -61.52 0.53
C PRO A 2 -4.17 -61.50 2.03
N LEU A 3 -4.08 -60.33 2.64
CA LEU A 3 -4.14 -60.15 4.09
C LEU A 3 -5.19 -59.09 4.45
N ASN A 4 -6.16 -59.56 5.23
CA ASN A 4 -7.00 -58.95 6.26
C ASN A 4 -6.41 -57.70 6.96
N ALA A 5 -7.15 -56.83 7.66
CA ALA A 5 -8.53 -56.81 8.17
C ALA A 5 -8.90 -55.38 8.60
N GLY A 6 -10.19 -55.14 8.85
CA GLY A 6 -10.67 -53.95 9.56
C GLY A 6 -12.20 -53.90 9.66
N ASP A 7 -12.75 -54.72 10.55
CA ASP A 7 -14.16 -54.79 10.94
C ASP A 7 -14.61 -53.56 11.76
N THR A 8 -15.82 -53.06 11.52
CA THR A 8 -16.68 -52.45 12.56
C THR A 8 -18.14 -52.63 12.16
N GLY A 9 -18.84 -53.51 12.87
CA GLY A 9 -20.29 -53.70 12.77
C GLY A 9 -21.06 -53.01 13.89
N TYR A 10 -22.32 -52.67 13.59
CA TYR A 10 -23.48 -52.50 14.48
C TYR A 10 -24.70 -52.51 13.54
N GLY A 11 -25.79 -53.24 13.69
CA GLY A 11 -26.27 -54.21 14.68
C GLY A 11 -27.75 -54.44 14.34
N SER A 12 -28.12 -55.65 13.94
CA SER A 12 -29.53 -56.04 13.70
C SER A 12 -30.08 -56.72 14.97
N VAL A 13 -31.26 -56.30 15.43
CA VAL A 13 -31.98 -56.95 16.53
C VAL A 13 -33.23 -57.65 15.96
N PRO A 14 -33.41 -58.96 16.17
CA PRO A 14 -34.70 -59.62 16.03
C PRO A 14 -35.23 -60.10 17.39
N SER A 15 -36.55 -60.06 17.60
CA SER A 15 -37.36 -60.96 18.48
C SER A 15 -38.80 -60.42 18.65
N PRO A 16 -39.77 -61.20 19.20
CA PRO A 16 -40.13 -62.58 18.85
C PRO A 16 -41.67 -62.79 18.76
N ARG A 17 -42.09 -63.89 18.11
CA ARG A 17 -43.46 -64.44 18.22
C ARG A 17 -43.70 -64.98 19.64
N LEU A 18 -44.87 -64.70 20.20
CA LEU A 18 -45.46 -65.46 21.31
C LEU A 18 -46.90 -65.88 20.92
N GLN A 19 -47.16 -67.18 20.95
CA GLN A 19 -48.50 -67.80 20.96
C GLN A 19 -48.78 -68.27 22.39
N GLY A 20 -50.01 -68.08 22.90
CA GLY A 20 -50.46 -68.76 24.12
C GLY A 20 -51.68 -68.15 24.84
N ALA A 21 -52.87 -68.56 24.41
CA ALA A 21 -54.00 -69.03 25.23
C ALA A 21 -54.80 -68.13 26.22
N ALA A 22 -56.13 -68.13 25.96
CA ALA A 22 -57.25 -68.48 26.88
C ALA A 22 -58.13 -67.38 27.54
N GLY A 23 -59.44 -67.52 27.25
CA GLY A 23 -60.61 -67.01 28.00
C GLY A 23 -61.28 -65.79 27.37
N GLY A 24 -62.56 -65.72 27.02
CA GLY A 24 -63.72 -66.62 27.08
C GLY A 24 -64.98 -65.80 26.74
N SER A 25 -65.96 -66.46 26.10
CA SER A 25 -67.39 -66.10 25.98
C SER A 25 -67.87 -64.92 25.11
N GLU A 26 -68.61 -65.32 24.06
CA GLU A 26 -69.88 -64.77 23.54
C GLU A 26 -70.09 -63.25 23.43
N ALA A 27 -70.05 -62.75 22.19
CA ALA A 27 -71.21 -62.17 21.50
C ALA A 27 -70.82 -61.73 20.08
N ALA A 28 -71.56 -62.19 19.07
CA ALA A 28 -71.56 -61.63 17.72
C ALA A 28 -72.93 -60.97 17.47
N PRO A 29 -73.12 -60.16 16.41
CA PRO A 29 -72.30 -59.10 15.85
C PRO A 29 -73.11 -57.78 15.73
N LEU A 30 -72.49 -56.61 15.84
CA LEU A 30 -73.08 -55.37 15.29
C LEU A 30 -72.02 -54.61 14.51
N LEU A 31 -72.11 -54.71 13.19
CA LEU A 31 -71.45 -53.83 12.25
C LEU A 31 -72.00 -52.42 12.44
N ILE A 32 -71.22 -51.57 13.10
CA ILE A 32 -71.26 -50.13 12.89
C ILE A 32 -70.14 -49.85 11.90
N PRO A 33 -70.43 -49.39 10.66
CA PRO A 33 -69.38 -48.93 9.76
C PRO A 33 -68.72 -47.70 10.40
N GLU A 34 -67.45 -47.82 10.72
CA GLU A 34 -66.62 -46.68 11.08
C GLU A 34 -66.57 -45.72 9.87
N PRO A 35 -66.80 -44.41 10.04
CA PRO A 35 -66.76 -43.45 8.94
C PRO A 35 -65.35 -43.42 8.33
N GLU A 36 -65.30 -43.52 7.00
CA GLU A 36 -64.07 -43.58 6.20
C GLU A 36 -63.03 -42.54 6.64
N PRO A 37 -61.74 -42.90 6.80
CA PRO A 37 -60.71 -41.91 7.04
C PRO A 37 -60.61 -41.00 5.83
N GLU A 38 -60.70 -39.70 6.09
CA GLU A 38 -60.55 -38.63 5.12
C GLU A 38 -59.38 -38.90 4.18
N SER A 39 -59.66 -38.83 2.88
CA SER A 39 -58.72 -39.05 1.79
C SER A 39 -57.62 -37.97 1.80
N GLY A 40 -56.65 -38.11 2.71
CA GLY A 40 -55.33 -37.54 2.53
C GLY A 40 -54.75 -38.18 1.28
N ARG A 41 -54.76 -37.44 0.16
CA ARG A 41 -54.22 -37.91 -1.12
C ARG A 41 -52.76 -38.28 -0.92
N GLN A 42 -52.52 -39.56 -0.66
CA GLN A 42 -51.18 -40.14 -0.68
C GLN A 42 -50.71 -40.03 -2.13
N TRP A 43 -49.77 -39.13 -2.38
CA TRP A 43 -49.16 -38.96 -3.70
C TRP A 43 -48.37 -40.21 -4.02
N GLU A 44 -48.98 -41.11 -4.79
CA GLU A 44 -48.33 -42.32 -5.26
C GLU A 44 -47.45 -41.99 -6.48
N PRO A 45 -46.17 -42.41 -6.50
CA PRO A 45 -45.30 -42.17 -7.64
C PRO A 45 -45.87 -42.85 -8.89
N MET A 46 -46.07 -42.07 -9.94
CA MET A 46 -46.64 -42.56 -11.20
C MET A 46 -45.73 -43.61 -11.85
N SER A 47 -46.32 -44.68 -12.38
CA SER A 47 -45.57 -45.77 -13.02
C SER A 47 -44.93 -45.29 -14.33
N ARG A 48 -43.81 -45.91 -14.74
CA ARG A 48 -43.07 -45.52 -15.96
C ARG A 48 -43.96 -45.40 -17.21
N ARG A 49 -44.93 -46.31 -17.36
CA ARG A 49 -45.81 -46.36 -18.53
C ARG A 49 -46.81 -45.20 -18.55
N GLU A 50 -47.36 -44.84 -17.40
CA GLU A 50 -48.30 -43.72 -17.26
C GLU A 50 -47.59 -42.37 -17.48
N LEU A 51 -46.34 -42.26 -17.01
CA LEU A 51 -45.51 -41.10 -17.26
C LEU A 51 -45.18 -40.92 -18.76
N GLU A 52 -44.83 -42.00 -19.46
CA GLU A 52 -44.51 -41.96 -20.89
C GLU A 52 -45.71 -41.50 -21.74
N VAL A 53 -46.94 -41.90 -21.36
CA VAL A 53 -48.17 -41.49 -22.03
C VAL A 53 -48.49 -40.01 -21.78
N ILE A 54 -48.44 -39.56 -20.52
CA ILE A 54 -48.76 -38.16 -20.16
C ILE A 54 -47.67 -37.19 -20.64
N ALA A 55 -46.41 -37.59 -20.57
CA ALA A 55 -45.27 -36.78 -20.99
C ALA A 55 -45.01 -36.78 -22.51
N GLY A 56 -45.68 -37.67 -23.26
CA GLY A 56 -45.63 -37.72 -24.72
C GLY A 56 -46.41 -36.59 -25.42
N GLY A 57 -47.23 -35.84 -24.66
CA GLY A 57 -48.07 -34.77 -25.17
C GLY A 57 -47.30 -33.64 -25.88
N PRO A 58 -47.91 -32.97 -26.88
CA PRO A 58 -47.25 -31.93 -27.67
C PRO A 58 -46.83 -30.71 -26.85
N GLY A 59 -47.53 -30.39 -25.75
CA GLY A 59 -47.13 -29.34 -24.80
C GLY A 59 -45.84 -29.68 -24.07
N TRP A 60 -45.74 -30.86 -23.47
CA TRP A 60 -44.54 -31.32 -22.76
C TRP A 60 -43.33 -31.48 -23.66
N ARG A 61 -43.54 -31.88 -24.92
CA ARG A 61 -42.48 -31.92 -25.93
C ARG A 61 -41.90 -30.52 -26.22
N LYS A 62 -42.76 -29.50 -26.37
CA LYS A 62 -42.35 -28.11 -26.58
C LYS A 62 -41.61 -27.56 -25.35
N VAL A 63 -42.11 -27.83 -24.14
CA VAL A 63 -41.47 -27.41 -22.88
C VAL A 63 -40.08 -28.03 -22.74
N ARG A 64 -39.94 -29.33 -23.00
CA ARG A 64 -38.64 -30.01 -22.98
C ARG A 64 -37.66 -29.42 -24.00
N CYS A 65 -38.12 -29.18 -25.23
CA CYS A 65 -37.30 -28.56 -26.26
C CYS A 65 -36.85 -27.15 -25.85
N TYR A 66 -37.77 -26.33 -25.33
CA TYR A 66 -37.47 -24.99 -24.84
C TYR A 66 -36.45 -24.98 -23.68
N LEU A 67 -36.61 -25.88 -22.70
CA LEU A 67 -35.69 -26.01 -21.57
C LEU A 67 -34.29 -26.43 -22.03
N VAL A 68 -34.19 -27.37 -22.98
CA VAL A 68 -32.91 -27.77 -23.56
C VAL A 68 -32.25 -26.61 -24.30
N LEU A 69 -33.02 -25.85 -25.10
CA LEU A 69 -32.50 -24.66 -25.78
C LEU A 69 -32.01 -23.60 -24.79
N LEU A 70 -32.78 -23.29 -23.75
CA LEU A 70 -32.42 -22.32 -22.72
C LEU A 70 -31.18 -22.75 -21.93
N PHE A 71 -31.06 -24.04 -21.63
CA PHE A 71 -29.86 -24.62 -21.04
C PHE A 71 -28.62 -24.34 -21.91
N TRP A 72 -28.69 -24.65 -23.20
CA TRP A 72 -27.56 -24.41 -24.12
C TRP A 72 -27.24 -22.92 -24.29
N LEU A 73 -28.25 -22.04 -24.37
CA LEU A 73 -28.02 -20.59 -24.44
C LEU A 73 -27.34 -20.05 -23.17
N THR A 74 -27.77 -20.51 -21.99
CA THR A 74 -27.18 -20.12 -20.72
C THR A 74 -25.74 -20.64 -20.62
N TRP A 75 -25.51 -21.87 -21.05
CA TRP A 75 -24.19 -22.47 -21.09
C TRP A 75 -23.23 -21.71 -22.01
N VAL A 76 -23.65 -21.38 -23.24
CA VAL A 76 -22.84 -20.58 -24.19
C VAL A 76 -22.60 -19.17 -23.64
N SER A 77 -23.61 -18.53 -23.05
CA SER A 77 -23.49 -17.20 -22.44
C SER A 77 -22.47 -17.21 -21.30
N MET A 78 -22.54 -18.20 -20.40
CA MET A 78 -21.59 -18.35 -19.30
C MET A 78 -20.16 -18.53 -19.81
N LEU A 79 -19.97 -19.38 -20.84
CA LEU A 79 -18.68 -19.57 -21.49
C LEU A 79 -18.13 -18.27 -22.11
N ALA A 80 -18.99 -17.52 -22.82
CA ALA A 80 -18.61 -16.26 -23.43
C ALA A 80 -18.20 -15.21 -22.37
N VAL A 81 -18.94 -15.11 -21.27
CA VAL A 81 -18.61 -14.23 -20.13
C VAL A 81 -17.28 -14.62 -19.50
N SER A 82 -17.01 -15.92 -19.30
CA SER A 82 -15.72 -16.37 -18.77
C SER A 82 -14.54 -15.97 -19.66
N ILE A 83 -14.68 -16.13 -20.99
CA ILE A 83 -13.66 -15.72 -21.95
C ILE A 83 -13.49 -14.18 -21.97
N ALA A 84 -14.60 -13.44 -21.90
CA ALA A 84 -14.57 -11.99 -21.85
C ALA A 84 -13.81 -11.47 -20.62
N ILE A 85 -14.02 -12.08 -19.44
CA ILE A 85 -13.28 -11.71 -18.22
C ILE A 85 -11.78 -11.93 -18.41
N ILE A 86 -11.36 -13.07 -19.00
CA ILE A 86 -9.94 -13.37 -19.22
C ILE A 86 -9.30 -12.38 -20.20
N THR A 87 -10.01 -11.97 -21.25
CA THR A 87 -9.49 -11.07 -22.29
C THR A 87 -9.45 -9.61 -21.86
N ILE A 88 -10.42 -9.17 -21.04
CA ILE A 88 -10.51 -7.80 -20.52
C ILE A 88 -9.60 -7.63 -19.30
N SER A 89 -9.35 -8.69 -18.53
CA SER A 89 -8.50 -8.62 -17.34
C SER A 89 -7.08 -8.20 -17.73
N PRO A 90 -6.59 -7.04 -17.23
CA PRO A 90 -5.23 -6.62 -17.51
C PRO A 90 -4.27 -7.66 -16.93
N ARG A 91 -3.29 -8.09 -17.73
CA ARG A 91 -2.28 -9.03 -17.25
C ARG A 91 -1.59 -8.40 -16.04
N PRO A 92 -1.52 -9.10 -14.89
CA PRO A 92 -0.74 -8.61 -13.76
C PRO A 92 0.71 -8.53 -14.21
N VAL A 93 1.20 -7.31 -14.43
CA VAL A 93 2.62 -7.07 -14.68
C VAL A 93 3.30 -7.30 -13.34
N VAL A 94 4.02 -8.41 -13.22
CA VAL A 94 4.92 -8.63 -12.08
C VAL A 94 6.06 -7.65 -12.27
N THR A 95 5.95 -6.46 -11.66
CA THR A 95 7.09 -5.57 -11.55
C THR A 95 8.13 -6.30 -10.69
N PRO A 96 9.34 -6.56 -11.20
CA PRO A 96 10.36 -7.17 -10.36
C PRO A 96 10.64 -6.22 -9.21
N LEU A 97 10.31 -6.62 -7.98
CA LEU A 97 10.64 -5.79 -6.82
C LEU A 97 12.17 -5.71 -6.77
N ARG A 98 12.67 -4.49 -6.57
CA ARG A 98 14.09 -4.20 -6.51
C ARG A 98 14.69 -4.80 -5.24
N TRP A 99 16.01 -4.96 -5.18
CA TRP A 99 16.67 -5.68 -4.09
C TRP A 99 16.32 -5.10 -2.71
N TRP A 100 16.31 -3.78 -2.58
CA TRP A 100 15.96 -3.08 -1.32
C TRP A 100 14.49 -3.19 -0.93
N GLN A 101 13.59 -3.48 -1.88
CA GLN A 101 12.16 -3.63 -1.60
C GLN A 101 11.83 -5.03 -1.05
N LYS A 102 12.71 -6.00 -1.29
CA LYS A 102 12.57 -7.39 -0.81
C LYS A 102 13.42 -7.66 0.44
N SER A 103 14.43 -6.84 0.70
CA SER A 103 15.44 -7.10 1.74
C SER A 103 15.05 -6.52 3.10
N LEU A 104 15.38 -7.25 4.17
CA LEU A 104 15.46 -6.68 5.51
C LEU A 104 16.77 -5.89 5.65
N PHE A 105 16.66 -4.67 6.20
CA PHE A 105 17.79 -3.87 6.64
C PHE A 105 18.08 -4.18 8.10
N TYR A 106 19.33 -4.53 8.40
CA TYR A 106 19.78 -4.79 9.77
C TYR A 106 20.82 -3.77 10.17
N GLN A 107 20.55 -3.02 11.23
CA GLN A 107 21.45 -2.03 11.79
C GLN A 107 22.37 -2.70 12.80
N LEU A 108 23.67 -2.55 12.57
CA LEU A 108 24.71 -3.18 13.35
C LEU A 108 25.62 -2.10 13.92
N GLU A 109 25.74 -2.07 15.24
CA GLU A 109 26.72 -1.25 15.94
C GLU A 109 27.99 -2.09 16.17
N PRO A 110 29.12 -1.77 15.51
CA PRO A 110 30.34 -2.56 15.58
C PRO A 110 30.91 -2.69 16.99
N GLU A 111 30.71 -1.67 17.84
CA GLU A 111 31.26 -1.61 19.21
C GLU A 111 30.69 -2.73 20.10
N LEU A 112 29.39 -3.00 20.02
CA LEU A 112 28.73 -4.04 20.81
C LEU A 112 29.14 -5.47 20.38
N LEU A 113 29.54 -5.64 19.12
CA LEU A 113 29.96 -6.93 18.59
C LEU A 113 31.46 -7.20 18.85
N LEU A 114 32.26 -6.14 18.92
CA LEU A 114 33.69 -6.21 19.23
C LEU A 114 33.96 -6.60 20.70
N GLU A 115 33.14 -6.09 21.63
CA GLU A 115 33.30 -6.36 23.07
C GLU A 115 32.92 -7.79 23.46
N ALA A 116 32.01 -8.44 22.72
CA ALA A 116 31.51 -9.76 23.06
C ALA A 116 32.49 -10.92 22.77
N ARG A 117 33.50 -10.73 21.90
CA ARG A 117 34.35 -11.83 21.41
C ARG A 117 35.85 -11.66 21.64
N GLY A 118 36.31 -10.50 22.10
CA GLY A 118 37.72 -10.25 22.39
C GLY A 118 38.55 -10.11 21.11
N SER A 119 38.82 -8.86 20.72
CA SER A 119 39.79 -8.42 19.71
C SER A 119 39.66 -8.96 18.27
N GLU A 120 38.87 -9.98 17.99
CA GLU A 120 38.55 -10.40 16.62
C GLU A 120 37.27 -9.66 16.19
N GLY A 121 37.43 -8.67 15.31
CA GLY A 121 36.32 -7.94 14.72
C GLY A 121 35.36 -8.84 13.94
N ILE A 122 34.26 -8.27 13.43
CA ILE A 122 33.19 -8.97 12.70
C ILE A 122 33.80 -10.03 11.78
N SER A 123 33.73 -11.30 12.20
CA SER A 123 34.28 -12.37 11.37
C SER A 123 33.33 -12.54 10.19
N CYS A 124 33.89 -12.59 8.98
CA CYS A 124 33.13 -12.80 7.75
C CYS A 124 32.28 -14.09 7.79
N GLU A 125 32.54 -14.98 8.75
CA GLU A 125 31.76 -16.18 9.06
C GLU A 125 30.31 -15.92 9.50
N GLN A 126 29.98 -14.73 10.00
CA GLN A 126 28.62 -14.40 10.44
C GLN A 126 27.73 -13.85 9.32
N LEU A 127 28.33 -13.43 8.19
CA LEU A 127 27.62 -12.93 7.01
C LEU A 127 26.73 -14.00 6.34
N PRO A 128 27.19 -15.27 6.17
CA PRO A 128 26.32 -16.35 5.70
C PRO A 128 25.10 -16.58 6.59
N PHE A 129 25.25 -16.44 7.91
CA PHE A 129 24.14 -16.57 8.85
C PHE A 129 23.12 -15.44 8.67
N LEU A 130 23.56 -14.19 8.55
CA LEU A 130 22.66 -13.05 8.28
C LEU A 130 21.91 -13.20 6.95
N ARG A 131 22.59 -13.73 5.92
CA ARG A 131 21.94 -14.06 4.65
C ARG A 131 20.87 -15.14 4.82
N SER A 132 21.11 -16.15 5.66
CA SER A 132 20.11 -17.20 5.94
C SER A 132 18.85 -16.68 6.65
N LEU A 133 18.99 -15.58 7.41
CA LEU A 133 17.88 -14.86 8.04
C LEU A 133 17.09 -13.96 7.07
N GLY A 134 17.53 -13.82 5.82
CA GLY A 134 16.89 -12.94 4.83
C GLY A 134 17.32 -11.47 4.93
N VAL A 135 18.41 -11.18 5.65
CA VAL A 135 19.01 -9.84 5.66
C VAL A 135 19.67 -9.60 4.31
N GLY A 136 19.23 -8.57 3.60
CA GLY A 136 19.80 -8.19 2.30
C GLY A 136 20.64 -6.91 2.36
N ALA A 137 20.50 -6.13 3.44
CA ALA A 137 21.28 -4.92 3.66
C ALA A 137 21.75 -4.80 5.11
N LEU A 138 23.02 -4.41 5.31
CA LEU A 138 23.60 -4.13 6.61
C LEU A 138 23.94 -2.65 6.72
N ILE A 139 23.40 -1.98 7.75
CA ILE A 139 23.73 -0.59 8.08
C ILE A 139 24.78 -0.62 9.18
N LEU A 140 25.99 -0.15 8.89
CA LEU A 140 27.08 -0.06 9.86
C LEU A 140 27.02 1.32 10.54
N GLU A 141 26.56 1.36 11.78
CA GLU A 141 26.44 2.58 12.59
C GLU A 141 27.70 2.84 13.42
N GLY A 142 28.01 4.10 13.71
CA GLY A 142 29.00 4.44 14.74
C GLY A 142 30.47 4.19 14.39
N LEU A 143 30.81 3.77 13.16
CA LEU A 143 32.21 3.67 12.70
C LEU A 143 32.95 5.02 12.74
N PHE A 144 32.21 6.12 12.64
CA PHE A 144 32.74 7.48 12.65
C PHE A 144 32.04 8.28 13.76
N LYS A 145 32.56 8.17 15.00
CA LYS A 145 32.06 8.97 16.13
C LYS A 145 32.28 10.47 15.89
N ARG A 146 31.31 11.26 16.35
CA ARG A 146 31.13 12.73 16.25
C ARG A 146 32.32 13.61 16.65
N GLU A 147 33.42 13.06 17.17
CA GLU A 147 34.60 13.82 17.58
C GLU A 147 35.74 13.84 16.55
N ALA A 148 35.59 13.15 15.41
CA ALA A 148 36.52 13.26 14.30
C ALA A 148 35.89 14.05 13.15
N SER A 149 36.03 15.38 13.22
CA SER A 149 35.89 16.23 12.03
C SER A 149 36.80 15.66 10.91
N PRO A 150 36.35 15.55 9.65
CA PRO A 150 37.08 14.88 8.56
C PRO A 150 38.43 15.53 8.20
N LEU A 151 38.76 16.66 8.83
CA LEU A 151 39.98 17.43 8.65
C LEU A 151 41.13 17.08 9.61
N ASN A 152 40.91 16.27 10.66
CA ASN A 152 42.01 15.80 11.53
C ASN A 152 42.42 14.37 11.19
N LEU A 153 43.01 14.25 10.00
CA LEU A 153 43.71 13.09 9.46
C LEU A 153 45.05 12.79 10.20
N THR A 154 45.09 12.94 11.52
CA THR A 154 46.29 12.72 12.37
C THR A 154 46.13 11.59 13.38
N ALA A 155 44.95 10.98 13.51
CA ALA A 155 44.72 9.72 14.25
C ALA A 155 45.00 8.46 13.40
N VAL A 156 46.06 8.52 12.58
CA VAL A 156 46.35 7.59 11.46
C VAL A 156 46.60 6.14 11.90
N GLY A 157 46.90 5.86 13.17
CA GLY A 157 47.25 4.51 13.63
C GLY A 157 46.08 3.54 13.88
N ARG A 158 44.93 4.02 14.36
CA ARG A 158 43.75 3.17 14.64
C ARG A 158 42.82 3.05 13.42
N ASN A 159 42.74 4.11 12.62
CA ASN A 159 41.83 4.18 11.48
C ASN A 159 42.30 3.37 10.26
N LEU A 160 43.61 3.17 10.07
CA LEU A 160 44.13 2.32 8.99
C LEU A 160 43.78 0.85 9.19
N ASP A 161 43.78 0.38 10.43
CA ASP A 161 43.38 -1.00 10.77
C ASP A 161 41.86 -1.18 10.56
N THR A 162 41.06 -0.19 11.01
CA THR A 162 39.61 -0.18 10.77
C THR A 162 39.27 -0.06 9.28
N GLU A 163 40.01 0.74 8.50
CA GLU A 163 39.74 0.91 7.07
C GLU A 163 40.03 -0.38 6.28
N THR A 164 41.15 -1.03 6.54
CA THR A 164 41.48 -2.30 5.88
C THR A 164 40.48 -3.40 6.28
N GLN A 165 40.00 -3.39 7.53
CA GLN A 165 38.95 -4.28 8.00
C GLN A 165 37.60 -3.99 7.33
N ILE A 166 37.22 -2.73 7.16
CA ILE A 166 36.00 -2.33 6.42
C ILE A 166 36.11 -2.72 4.95
N GLN A 167 37.26 -2.49 4.30
CA GLN A 167 37.46 -2.87 2.90
C GLN A 167 37.38 -4.40 2.72
N HIS A 168 37.98 -5.15 3.63
CA HIS A 168 37.88 -6.61 3.62
C HIS A 168 36.44 -7.09 3.83
N LEU A 169 35.71 -6.45 4.76
CA LEU A 169 34.30 -6.71 5.01
C LEU A 169 33.44 -6.35 3.79
N LEU A 170 33.67 -5.22 3.13
CA LEU A 170 32.95 -4.80 1.92
C LEU A 170 33.16 -5.78 0.78
N LEU A 171 34.40 -6.21 0.55
CA LEU A 171 34.73 -7.16 -0.51
C LEU A 171 34.05 -8.52 -0.32
N ASP A 172 33.96 -8.99 0.92
CA ASP A 172 33.35 -10.30 1.20
C ASP A 172 31.83 -10.23 1.35
N SER A 173 31.32 -9.19 2.00
CA SER A 173 29.89 -8.95 2.18
C SER A 173 29.18 -8.68 0.88
N ASN A 174 29.72 -7.89 -0.05
CA ASN A 174 29.04 -7.52 -1.31
C ASN A 174 28.64 -8.73 -2.18
N LYS A 175 29.21 -9.92 -1.95
CA LYS A 175 28.80 -11.18 -2.59
C LYS A 175 27.48 -11.75 -2.06
N ALA A 176 27.09 -11.34 -0.85
CA ALA A 176 26.01 -11.92 -0.07
C ALA A 176 24.99 -10.89 0.43
N VAL A 177 25.43 -9.72 0.86
CA VAL A 177 24.65 -8.68 1.53
C VAL A 177 25.20 -7.30 1.13
N LYS A 178 24.31 -6.34 0.88
CA LYS A 178 24.71 -4.96 0.56
C LYS A 178 25.07 -4.21 1.83
N VAL A 179 26.18 -3.46 1.83
CA VAL A 179 26.60 -2.67 3.00
C VAL A 179 26.27 -1.20 2.78
N VAL A 180 25.62 -0.62 3.77
CA VAL A 180 25.26 0.79 3.88
C VAL A 180 26.04 1.36 5.08
N LEU A 181 26.68 2.51 4.89
CA LEU A 181 27.44 3.16 5.97
C LEU A 181 26.61 4.27 6.59
N ASP A 182 26.53 4.32 7.92
CA ASP A 182 25.97 5.48 8.60
C ASP A 182 27.06 6.53 8.81
N PHE A 183 26.84 7.72 8.29
CA PHE A 183 27.83 8.79 8.34
C PHE A 183 27.11 10.13 8.46
N CYS A 184 27.17 10.72 9.65
CA CYS A 184 26.74 12.09 9.88
C CYS A 184 27.82 13.07 9.40
N GLU A 185 27.41 14.19 8.80
CA GLU A 185 28.27 15.25 8.27
C GLU A 185 29.17 14.78 7.11
N LEU A 186 28.56 14.06 6.15
CA LEU A 186 29.24 13.57 4.95
C LEU A 186 29.65 14.72 4.02
N ASP A 187 30.95 14.84 3.76
CA ASP A 187 31.50 15.66 2.68
C ASP A 187 31.44 14.91 1.33
N LEU A 188 31.34 15.66 0.22
CA LEU A 188 31.32 15.12 -1.15
C LEU A 188 32.56 14.25 -1.45
N HIS A 189 33.70 14.61 -0.87
CA HIS A 189 34.94 13.85 -1.01
C HIS A 189 34.85 12.47 -0.33
N ALA A 190 34.29 12.41 0.89
CA ALA A 190 34.09 11.16 1.60
C ALA A 190 33.05 10.28 0.88
N LEU A 191 31.97 10.88 0.38
CA LEU A 191 30.95 10.19 -0.40
C LEU A 191 31.57 9.50 -1.62
N ARG A 192 32.35 10.24 -2.41
CA ARG A 192 33.03 9.72 -3.60
C ARG A 192 33.99 8.58 -3.24
N TYR A 193 34.80 8.78 -2.20
CA TYR A 193 35.77 7.79 -1.74
C TYR A 193 35.12 6.43 -1.42
N TRP A 194 34.04 6.44 -0.64
CA TRP A 194 33.38 5.21 -0.20
C TRP A 194 32.56 4.54 -1.31
N LEU A 195 31.96 5.32 -2.22
CA LEU A 195 31.31 4.77 -3.40
C LEU A 195 32.31 4.06 -4.33
N GLU A 196 33.50 4.64 -4.52
CA GLU A 196 34.59 3.98 -5.28
C GLU A 196 35.01 2.64 -4.66
N LYS A 197 34.83 2.46 -3.35
CA LYS A 197 35.12 1.20 -2.64
C LYS A 197 33.97 0.19 -2.68
N GLY A 198 32.85 0.51 -3.34
CA GLY A 198 31.71 -0.39 -3.52
C GLY A 198 30.72 -0.41 -2.36
N VAL A 199 30.62 0.68 -1.61
CA VAL A 199 29.53 0.87 -0.63
C VAL A 199 28.20 1.07 -1.36
N ALA A 200 27.14 0.40 -0.90
CA ALA A 200 25.85 0.38 -1.60
C ALA A 200 24.94 1.58 -1.26
N GLY A 201 25.25 2.32 -0.19
CA GLY A 201 24.51 3.50 0.20
C GLY A 201 25.00 4.11 1.51
N PHE A 202 24.40 5.24 1.88
CA PHE A 202 24.70 5.94 3.14
C PHE A 202 23.41 6.22 3.90
N ALA A 203 23.43 6.04 5.22
CA ALA A 203 22.42 6.58 6.10
C ALA A 203 22.79 8.04 6.44
N ILE A 204 21.78 8.90 6.47
CA ILE A 204 21.92 10.34 6.74
C ILE A 204 21.22 10.63 8.05
N CYS A 205 21.91 11.32 8.95
CA CYS A 205 21.40 11.66 10.26
C CYS A 205 20.41 12.85 10.18
N ASP A 206 19.29 12.77 10.91
CA ASP A 206 18.22 13.79 10.88
C ASP A 206 18.66 15.22 11.30
N THR A 207 19.83 15.38 11.91
CA THR A 207 20.33 16.66 12.44
C THR A 207 21.42 17.31 11.58
N ASP A 208 21.73 16.74 10.43
CA ASP A 208 22.86 17.17 9.60
C ASP A 208 22.53 18.42 8.74
N ALA A 209 23.52 19.28 8.50
CA ALA A 209 23.41 20.36 7.51
C ALA A 209 23.47 19.83 6.06
N ALA A 210 23.96 18.60 5.86
CA ALA A 210 23.88 17.88 4.57
C ALA A 210 22.43 17.56 4.15
N TYR A 211 21.47 17.78 5.05
CA TYR A 211 20.02 17.64 4.86
C TYR A 211 19.40 18.80 4.07
N SER A 212 20.03 19.21 2.97
CA SER A 212 19.55 20.27 2.08
C SER A 212 19.25 19.72 0.68
N GLU A 213 18.20 20.23 0.03
CA GLU A 213 17.85 19.90 -1.36
C GLU A 213 19.05 20.07 -2.31
N LYS A 214 19.85 21.12 -2.08
CA LYS A 214 21.06 21.38 -2.87
C LYS A 214 22.09 20.25 -2.74
N THR A 215 22.35 19.81 -1.51
CA THR A 215 23.31 18.74 -1.22
C THR A 215 22.83 17.41 -1.81
N LEU A 216 21.53 17.08 -1.67
CA LEU A 216 20.96 15.87 -2.28
C LEU A 216 21.03 15.87 -3.82
N LEU A 217 20.94 17.05 -4.47
CA LEU A 217 21.14 17.18 -5.91
C LEU A 217 22.61 16.93 -6.31
N GLU A 218 23.56 17.46 -5.55
CA GLU A 218 25.00 17.23 -5.78
C GLU A 218 25.33 15.74 -5.59
N TRP A 219 24.80 15.12 -4.54
CA TRP A 219 24.97 13.69 -4.27
C TRP A 219 24.37 12.82 -5.37
N ARG A 220 23.20 13.19 -5.92
CA ARG A 220 22.63 12.50 -7.08
C ARG A 220 23.62 12.42 -8.24
N GLY A 221 24.35 13.50 -8.49
CA GLY A 221 25.38 13.54 -9.53
C GLY A 221 26.47 12.49 -9.31
N ILE A 222 26.92 12.33 -8.07
CA ILE A 222 27.96 11.37 -7.69
C ILE A 222 27.43 9.93 -7.73
N PHE A 223 26.24 9.68 -7.18
CA PHE A 223 25.61 8.36 -7.25
C PHE A 223 25.42 7.89 -8.69
N ARG A 224 25.08 8.80 -9.62
CA ARG A 224 24.96 8.47 -11.04
C ARG A 224 26.29 8.09 -11.70
N GLU A 225 27.42 8.56 -11.17
CA GLU A 225 28.76 8.27 -11.69
C GLU A 225 29.28 6.90 -11.19
N PHE A 226 29.00 6.55 -9.94
CA PHE A 226 29.64 5.41 -9.26
C PHE A 226 28.71 4.24 -8.93
N SER A 227 27.40 4.45 -8.91
CA SER A 227 26.44 3.45 -8.46
C SER A 227 25.72 2.76 -9.62
N THR A 228 25.15 1.61 -9.31
CA THR A 228 24.28 0.89 -10.26
C THR A 228 22.96 1.66 -10.49
N GLU A 229 22.29 1.40 -11.62
CA GLU A 229 20.97 1.98 -11.92
C GLU A 229 19.95 1.68 -10.81
N GLU A 230 20.08 0.51 -10.19
CA GLU A 230 19.29 0.11 -9.03
C GLU A 230 19.59 1.04 -7.84
N GLU A 231 20.84 1.21 -7.44
CA GLU A 231 21.21 2.09 -6.31
C GLU A 231 20.84 3.57 -6.54
N GLU A 232 21.03 4.10 -7.76
CA GLU A 232 20.57 5.47 -8.12
C GLU A 232 19.06 5.64 -7.93
N ALA A 233 18.31 4.61 -8.32
CA ALA A 233 16.86 4.66 -8.25
C ALA A 233 16.33 4.44 -6.83
N LEU A 234 17.09 3.78 -5.94
CA LEU A 234 16.86 3.79 -4.49
C LEU A 234 17.05 5.20 -3.93
N PHE A 235 18.20 5.82 -4.21
CA PHE A 235 18.52 7.18 -3.77
C PHE A 235 17.43 8.17 -4.18
N THR A 236 17.01 8.15 -5.45
CA THR A 236 15.96 9.03 -5.97
C THR A 236 14.60 8.82 -5.28
N SER A 237 14.27 7.57 -4.93
CA SER A 237 13.03 7.25 -4.22
C SER A 237 13.06 7.77 -2.79
N LEU A 238 14.17 7.57 -2.08
CA LEU A 238 14.33 8.02 -0.70
C LEU A 238 14.38 9.55 -0.62
N SER A 239 15.14 10.20 -1.51
CA SER A 239 15.22 11.67 -1.56
C SER A 239 13.84 12.30 -1.76
N ARG A 240 13.00 11.70 -2.61
CA ARG A 240 11.63 12.15 -2.86
C ARG A 240 10.68 11.88 -1.69
N SER A 241 10.84 10.73 -1.01
CA SER A 241 10.04 10.43 0.17
C SER A 241 10.35 11.44 1.28
N ARG A 242 11.63 11.74 1.49
CA ARG A 242 12.03 12.70 2.51
C ARG A 242 11.55 14.12 2.22
N SER A 243 11.66 14.60 0.98
CA SER A 243 11.13 15.93 0.64
C SER A 243 9.63 16.06 0.93
N ARG A 244 8.88 14.95 0.86
CA ARG A 244 7.46 14.92 1.23
C ARG A 244 7.26 14.90 2.74
N GLU A 245 8.05 14.13 3.47
CA GLU A 245 8.03 14.10 4.92
C GLU A 245 8.34 15.48 5.53
N GLU A 246 9.38 16.16 5.05
CA GLU A 246 9.71 17.51 5.52
C GLU A 246 8.60 18.51 5.26
N ALA A 247 7.99 18.46 4.07
CA ALA A 247 6.86 19.31 3.77
C ALA A 247 5.69 19.06 4.74
N LEU A 248 5.50 17.82 5.23
CA LEU A 248 4.45 17.47 6.18
C LEU A 248 4.80 17.84 7.63
N LEU A 249 6.04 17.61 8.07
CA LEU A 249 6.47 17.83 9.45
C LEU A 249 6.85 19.28 9.75
N TYR A 250 7.53 19.96 8.82
CA TYR A 250 8.09 21.31 9.00
C TYR A 250 7.38 22.37 8.16
N GLY A 251 6.31 21.99 7.43
CA GLY A 251 5.51 22.93 6.67
C GLY A 251 4.80 23.92 7.59
N SER A 252 5.14 25.21 7.49
CA SER A 252 4.38 26.28 8.12
C SER A 252 3.09 26.51 7.34
N PHE A 253 1.99 26.68 8.07
CA PHE A 253 0.68 27.00 7.53
C PHE A 253 0.21 28.32 8.11
N THR A 254 0.20 29.36 7.28
CA THR A 254 -0.17 30.73 7.68
C THR A 254 -1.48 31.11 7.01
N PHE A 255 -2.49 31.44 7.80
CA PHE A 255 -3.74 32.01 7.28
C PHE A 255 -3.52 33.48 6.88
N LEU A 256 -3.97 33.85 5.69
CA LEU A 256 -3.91 35.22 5.19
C LEU A 256 -5.33 35.82 5.26
N PRO A 257 -5.58 36.77 6.16
CA PRO A 257 -6.91 37.33 6.36
C PRO A 257 -7.32 38.23 5.18
N PHE A 258 -8.55 38.06 4.69
CA PHE A 258 -9.18 39.01 3.78
C PHE A 258 -9.96 40.07 4.56
N ASN A 259 -9.80 41.33 4.20
CA ASN A 259 -10.54 42.42 4.82
C ASN A 259 -11.99 42.42 4.29
N THR A 260 -12.90 41.83 5.05
CA THR A 260 -14.35 41.91 4.78
C THR A 260 -14.82 43.34 5.11
N SER A 261 -14.72 44.24 4.14
CA SER A 261 -15.31 45.57 4.25
C SER A 261 -16.83 45.46 4.08
N SER A 262 -17.54 44.86 5.03
CA SER A 262 -18.99 44.89 5.04
C SER A 262 -19.44 46.29 5.45
N THR A 263 -19.71 47.14 4.46
CA THR A 263 -20.51 48.35 4.66
C THR A 263 -21.94 47.91 4.90
N SER A 264 -22.33 47.69 6.16
CA SER A 264 -23.73 47.42 6.51
C SER A 264 -24.15 48.32 7.68
N ASN A 265 -24.59 49.53 7.33
CA ASN A 265 -25.54 50.26 8.17
C ASN A 265 -26.90 49.54 8.07
N SER A 266 -27.02 48.41 8.75
CA SER A 266 -28.32 47.80 9.05
C SER A 266 -28.15 46.88 10.24
N THR A 267 -28.85 47.22 11.32
CA THR A 267 -29.06 46.38 12.50
C THR A 267 -29.64 45.03 12.07
N PHE A 268 -28.98 43.95 12.51
CA PHE A 268 -29.29 42.53 12.30
C PHE A 268 -28.90 41.88 10.96
N SER A 269 -27.64 41.44 10.88
CA SER A 269 -27.28 40.20 10.18
C SER A 269 -25.99 39.62 10.79
N SER A 270 -26.00 38.33 11.08
CA SER A 270 -24.87 37.52 11.58
C SER A 270 -23.57 37.78 10.82
N PRO A 271 -22.37 37.61 11.43
CA PRO A 271 -21.12 37.77 10.69
C PRO A 271 -21.04 36.69 9.60
N SER A 272 -21.27 37.07 8.34
CA SER A 272 -21.00 36.19 7.20
C SER A 272 -19.49 35.95 7.18
N SER A 273 -19.07 34.69 7.36
CA SER A 273 -17.70 34.25 7.14
C SER A 273 -17.14 34.82 5.83
N PRO A 274 -15.84 35.18 5.76
CA PRO A 274 -15.26 35.71 4.52
C PRO A 274 -15.49 34.71 3.37
N PRO A 275 -15.99 35.15 2.21
CA PRO A 275 -16.23 34.26 1.07
C PRO A 275 -14.94 33.69 0.50
N VAL A 276 -13.79 34.30 0.81
CA VAL A 276 -12.47 33.87 0.34
C VAL A 276 -11.59 33.48 1.51
N LEU A 277 -10.99 32.29 1.42
CA LEU A 277 -9.96 31.79 2.32
C LEU A 277 -8.62 31.77 1.59
N ALA A 278 -7.58 32.29 2.23
CA ALA A 278 -6.22 32.20 1.72
C ALA A 278 -5.30 31.59 2.77
N PHE A 279 -4.42 30.72 2.30
CA PHE A 279 -3.41 30.09 3.12
C PHE A 279 -2.07 30.12 2.39
N LEU A 280 -1.02 30.48 3.12
CA LEU A 280 0.35 30.33 2.68
C LEU A 280 0.92 29.08 3.34
N ARG A 281 1.37 28.14 2.53
CA ARG A 281 2.12 26.98 2.97
C ARG A 281 3.58 27.14 2.56
N SER A 282 4.50 27.11 3.51
CA SER A 282 5.93 27.31 3.23
C SER A 282 6.78 26.27 3.94
N TRP A 283 7.79 25.75 3.24
CA TRP A 283 8.83 24.89 3.82
C TRP A 283 10.15 25.12 3.07
N GLY A 284 11.25 25.29 3.81
CA GLY A 284 12.54 25.68 3.21
C GLY A 284 12.41 26.95 2.34
N CYS A 285 12.79 26.86 1.07
CA CYS A 285 12.66 27.94 0.09
C CYS A 285 11.36 27.88 -0.73
N VAL A 286 10.47 26.92 -0.46
CA VAL A 286 9.30 26.66 -1.28
C VAL A 286 8.06 27.26 -0.64
N HIS A 287 7.32 28.06 -1.42
CA HIS A 287 6.13 28.78 -0.98
C HIS A 287 4.95 28.46 -1.91
N PHE A 288 3.82 28.05 -1.31
CA PHE A 288 2.57 27.78 -2.00
C PHE A 288 1.46 28.64 -1.45
N LEU A 289 0.82 29.39 -2.33
CA LEU A 289 -0.39 30.13 -2.03
C LEU A 289 -1.61 29.28 -2.42
N VAL A 290 -2.49 29.07 -1.46
CA VAL A 290 -3.74 28.34 -1.63
C VAL A 290 -4.87 29.35 -1.45
N LEU A 291 -5.70 29.52 -2.47
CA LEU A 291 -6.81 30.47 -2.47
C LEU A 291 -8.10 29.71 -2.75
N LEU A 292 -9.12 29.91 -1.93
CA LEU A 292 -10.43 29.29 -2.07
C LEU A 292 -11.49 30.37 -2.01
N ASN A 293 -12.22 30.55 -3.10
CA ASN A 293 -13.44 31.34 -3.10
C ASN A 293 -14.64 30.40 -2.91
N ILE A 294 -15.21 30.41 -1.71
CA ILE A 294 -16.41 29.64 -1.34
C ILE A 294 -17.68 30.43 -1.74
N GLY A 295 -17.54 31.72 -2.03
CA GLY A 295 -18.66 32.59 -2.38
C GLY A 295 -19.17 32.39 -3.82
N PRO A 296 -20.40 32.88 -4.11
CA PRO A 296 -20.98 32.88 -5.44
C PRO A 296 -20.49 34.05 -6.32
N GLU A 297 -19.75 35.00 -5.75
CA GLU A 297 -19.27 36.21 -6.44
C GLU A 297 -17.82 36.05 -6.91
N VAL A 298 -17.46 36.74 -8.00
CA VAL A 298 -16.07 36.83 -8.46
C VAL A 298 -15.31 37.77 -7.52
N HIS A 299 -14.16 37.33 -7.00
CA HIS A 299 -13.36 38.15 -6.09
C HIS A 299 -12.00 38.51 -6.71
N PRO A 300 -11.75 39.79 -7.07
CA PRO A 300 -10.42 40.24 -7.46
C PRO A 300 -9.50 40.30 -6.22
N LEU A 301 -8.25 39.86 -6.36
CA LEU A 301 -7.26 40.04 -5.30
C LEU A 301 -6.79 41.49 -5.26
N ASP A 302 -6.96 42.16 -4.11
CA ASP A 302 -6.41 43.50 -3.88
C ASP A 302 -4.88 43.42 -3.79
N PRO A 303 -4.09 44.14 -4.59
CA PRO A 303 -2.63 44.15 -4.50
C PRO A 303 -2.03 44.35 -3.10
N ASN A 304 -2.73 45.05 -2.22
CA ASN A 304 -2.23 45.39 -0.89
C ASN A 304 -2.64 44.40 0.21
N TRP A 305 -3.43 43.37 -0.11
CA TRP A 305 -3.99 42.45 0.88
C TRP A 305 -2.93 41.64 1.65
N ALA A 306 -1.81 41.35 0.99
CA ALA A 306 -0.71 40.58 1.57
C ALA A 306 0.61 41.11 1.01
N SER A 307 1.12 42.18 1.60
CA SER A 307 2.35 42.88 1.19
C SER A 307 3.62 42.02 1.23
N ASN A 308 3.57 40.87 1.90
CA ASN A 308 4.71 39.96 2.07
C ASN A 308 4.77 38.88 0.98
N LEU A 309 3.81 38.84 0.05
CA LEU A 309 3.80 37.86 -1.02
C LEU A 309 4.57 38.37 -2.26
N PRO A 310 5.25 37.47 -2.98
CA PRO A 310 5.82 37.78 -4.30
C PRO A 310 4.75 38.21 -5.32
N GLU A 311 5.15 39.01 -6.30
CA GLU A 311 4.22 39.58 -7.30
C GLU A 311 3.65 38.54 -8.29
N ALA A 312 4.33 37.40 -8.43
CA ALA A 312 4.02 36.38 -9.42
C ALA A 312 4.22 34.97 -8.89
N GLY A 313 3.56 34.01 -9.55
CA GLY A 313 3.70 32.59 -9.30
C GLY A 313 3.24 31.76 -10.48
N VAL A 314 3.26 30.43 -10.33
CA VAL A 314 2.80 29.48 -11.35
C VAL A 314 1.67 28.64 -10.80
N PHE A 315 0.60 28.49 -11.58
CA PHE A 315 -0.50 27.59 -11.25
C PHE A 315 0.00 26.15 -11.20
N VAL A 316 -0.26 25.49 -10.07
CA VAL A 316 0.04 24.08 -9.85
C VAL A 316 -1.23 23.25 -10.05
N THR A 317 -2.36 23.74 -9.54
CA THR A 317 -3.67 23.12 -9.74
C THR A 317 -4.77 24.16 -9.53
N SER A 318 -5.91 23.95 -10.17
CA SER A 318 -7.10 24.80 -10.12
C SER A 318 -8.34 23.92 -10.19
N THR A 319 -9.45 24.43 -9.68
CA THR A 319 -10.75 23.78 -9.79
C THR A 319 -11.17 23.80 -11.26
N GLY A 320 -11.31 22.62 -11.87
CA GLY A 320 -11.53 22.50 -13.31
C GLY A 320 -10.25 22.34 -14.15
N MET A 321 -9.06 22.48 -13.54
CA MET A 321 -7.74 22.30 -14.20
C MET A 321 -7.54 23.19 -15.44
N ASP A 322 -8.21 24.33 -15.50
CA ASP A 322 -8.25 25.27 -16.62
C ASP A 322 -7.18 26.37 -16.52
N ARG A 323 -6.66 26.63 -15.32
CA ARG A 323 -5.56 27.59 -15.12
C ARG A 323 -4.19 26.93 -15.19
N LEU A 324 -3.37 27.37 -16.14
CA LEU A 324 -2.02 26.85 -16.39
C LEU A 324 -1.01 28.00 -16.59
N GLY A 325 0.25 27.74 -16.23
CA GLY A 325 1.36 28.67 -16.48
C GLY A 325 1.56 29.73 -15.39
N SER A 326 2.37 30.75 -15.72
CA SER A 326 2.70 31.86 -14.82
C SER A 326 1.58 32.89 -14.76
N THR A 327 1.32 33.43 -13.58
CA THR A 327 0.35 34.50 -13.33
C THR A 327 0.93 35.55 -12.41
N SER A 328 0.50 36.80 -12.58
CA SER A 328 0.67 37.82 -11.54
C SER A 328 -0.46 37.70 -10.53
N LEU A 329 -0.15 37.89 -9.24
CA LEU A 329 -1.16 37.93 -8.19
C LEU A 329 -2.01 39.20 -8.26
N TYR A 330 -1.50 40.29 -8.85
CA TYR A 330 -2.18 41.58 -8.96
C TYR A 330 -3.34 41.60 -9.95
N THR A 331 -3.29 40.74 -10.97
CA THR A 331 -4.32 40.64 -12.01
C THR A 331 -5.25 39.46 -11.80
N LEU A 332 -5.04 38.69 -10.73
CA LEU A 332 -5.71 37.43 -10.50
C LEU A 332 -7.11 37.65 -9.89
N GLN A 333 -8.11 37.08 -10.55
CA GLN A 333 -9.50 37.09 -10.11
C GLN A 333 -9.96 35.67 -9.82
N LEU A 334 -10.49 35.43 -8.63
CA LEU A 334 -11.05 34.15 -8.20
C LEU A 334 -12.49 34.02 -8.69
N GLN A 335 -12.78 32.95 -9.43
CA GLN A 335 -14.13 32.61 -9.87
C GLN A 335 -14.97 32.08 -8.70
N PRO A 336 -16.32 32.07 -8.83
CA PRO A 336 -17.19 31.51 -7.82
C PRO A 336 -16.88 30.02 -7.57
N HIS A 337 -16.87 29.60 -6.31
CA HIS A 337 -16.61 28.21 -5.91
C HIS A 337 -15.27 27.64 -6.43
N GLU A 338 -14.28 28.49 -6.63
CA GLU A 338 -12.98 28.12 -7.18
C GLU A 338 -11.92 27.97 -6.09
N ALA A 339 -11.20 26.86 -6.11
CA ALA A 339 -9.94 26.68 -5.40
C ALA A 339 -8.76 26.66 -6.37
N ILE A 340 -7.71 27.41 -6.05
CA ILE A 340 -6.45 27.46 -6.82
C ILE A 340 -5.24 27.31 -5.90
N VAL A 341 -4.21 26.67 -6.42
CA VAL A 341 -2.92 26.49 -5.75
C VAL A 341 -1.84 27.02 -6.68
N ILE A 342 -1.07 27.97 -6.18
CA ILE A 342 -0.02 28.68 -6.91
C ILE A 342 1.29 28.46 -6.18
N LYS A 343 2.33 28.05 -6.91
CA LYS A 343 3.71 28.07 -6.40
C LYS A 343 4.28 29.47 -6.61
N LEU A 344 4.75 30.09 -5.53
CA LEU A 344 5.35 31.42 -5.55
C LEU A 344 6.87 31.32 -5.81
N PHE A 345 7.45 32.35 -6.40
CA PHE A 345 8.88 32.45 -6.70
C PHE A 345 9.59 33.51 -5.87
#